data_AF-A0A963MNJ8-F1
#
_entry.id   AF-A0A963MNJ8-F1
#
_cell.length_a   1.000
_cell.length_b   1.000
_cell.length_c   1.000
_cell.angle_alpha   90.00
_cell.angle_beta   90.00
_cell.angle_gamma   90.00
#
_symmetry.space_group_name_H-M   'P 1'
#
loop_
_entity.id
_entity.type
_entity.pdbx_description
1 polymer ?
#
loop_
_entity_poly.entity_id
_entity_poly.type
_entity_poly.pdbx_seq_one_letter_code
_entity_poly.pdbx_strand_id
1 'polypeptide(L)'
;ALVLRLVSARAARWRAADGGEELLLPAGVDPQRALVRALRARALAWYRGRVEEFCHRLGVPVSAVSLSSAATRWGSCSTRSGIRLHWRLIHLEPALIDYVVAHEVAHLAEMNHSPRFWAVVERLYPDWREARAALRRAAATLPVIATAAADRGRFASED
;
A
#
# COMPACT_ATOMS: atom_id res chain seq x y z
N ALA A 1 -10.39 -4.26 -16.11
CA ALA A 1 -9.03 -4.13 -16.71
C ALA A 1 -8.57 -2.67 -16.62
N LEU A 2 -7.25 -2.41 -16.54
CA LEU A 2 -6.69 -1.04 -16.62
C LEU A 2 -6.22 -0.77 -18.05
N VAL A 3 -6.70 0.32 -18.65
CA VAL A 3 -6.27 0.77 -19.98
C VAL A 3 -5.51 2.10 -19.88
N LEU A 4 -4.35 2.18 -20.53
CA LEU A 4 -3.60 3.44 -20.65
C LEU A 4 -3.96 4.12 -21.96
N ARG A 5 -4.31 5.41 -21.92
CA ARG A 5 -4.59 6.20 -23.14
C ARG A 5 -3.69 7.42 -23.20
N LEU A 6 -2.91 7.52 -24.28
CA LEU A 6 -2.17 8.74 -24.59
C LEU A 6 -3.13 9.77 -25.17
N VAL A 7 -3.16 10.96 -24.58
CA VAL A 7 -4.07 12.05 -24.96
C VAL A 7 -3.34 13.39 -24.92
N SER A 8 -3.90 14.39 -25.61
CA SER A 8 -3.49 15.79 -25.41
C SER A 8 -4.00 16.27 -24.06
N ALA A 9 -3.18 16.13 -23.01
CA ALA A 9 -3.48 16.55 -21.65
C ALA A 9 -2.26 17.15 -20.97
N ARG A 10 -2.47 18.02 -19.98
CA ARG A 10 -1.38 18.63 -19.19
C ARG A 10 -0.84 17.73 -18.09
N ALA A 11 -1.63 16.76 -17.62
CA ALA A 11 -1.27 15.86 -16.54
C ALA A 11 -2.01 14.52 -16.66
N ALA A 12 -1.51 13.51 -15.95
CA ALA A 12 -2.16 12.20 -15.88
C ALA A 12 -3.48 12.28 -15.09
N ARG A 13 -4.53 11.58 -15.56
CA ARG A 13 -5.85 11.58 -14.92
C ARG A 13 -6.50 10.21 -14.97
N TRP A 14 -7.01 9.76 -13.81
CA TRP A 14 -7.84 8.56 -13.70
C TRP A 14 -9.27 8.83 -14.17
N ARG A 15 -9.85 7.86 -14.87
CA ARG A 15 -11.24 7.88 -15.36
C ARG A 15 -11.86 6.50 -15.19
N ALA A 16 -13.09 6.43 -14.67
CA ALA A 16 -13.88 5.20 -14.68
C ALA A 16 -14.31 4.87 -16.11
N ALA A 17 -14.28 3.60 -16.48
CA ALA A 17 -14.70 3.11 -17.79
C ALA A 17 -15.46 1.79 -17.65
N ASP A 18 -16.21 1.43 -18.69
CA ASP A 18 -16.97 0.18 -18.70
C ASP A 18 -16.03 -1.02 -18.55
N GLY A 19 -16.22 -1.82 -17.49
CA GLY A 19 -15.37 -2.98 -17.19
C GLY A 19 -13.99 -2.67 -16.60
N GLY A 20 -13.74 -1.44 -16.14
CA GLY A 20 -12.53 -1.13 -15.38
C GLY A 20 -12.17 0.34 -15.25
N GLU A 21 -10.89 0.64 -15.42
CA GLU A 21 -10.35 1.98 -15.22
C GLU A 21 -9.45 2.38 -16.38
N GLU A 22 -9.39 3.68 -16.62
CA GLU A 22 -8.49 4.27 -17.58
C GLU A 22 -7.56 5.28 -16.92
N LEU A 23 -6.30 5.25 -17.33
CA LEU A 23 -5.34 6.30 -17.02
C LEU A 23 -5.02 7.07 -18.30
N LEU A 24 -5.53 8.30 -18.35
CA LEU A 24 -5.20 9.25 -19.41
C LEU A 24 -3.81 9.82 -19.12
N LEU A 25 -2.91 9.73 -20.08
CA LEU A 25 -1.52 10.15 -19.98
C LEU A 25 -1.22 11.24 -21.03
N PRO A 26 -0.50 12.31 -20.68
CA PRO A 26 -0.04 13.29 -21.67
C PRO A 26 0.77 12.64 -22.79
N ALA A 27 0.58 13.09 -24.02
CA ALA A 27 1.44 12.68 -25.14
C ALA A 27 2.92 13.05 -24.88
N GLY A 28 3.84 12.22 -25.34
CA GLY A 28 5.30 12.48 -25.22
C GLY A 28 5.94 12.11 -23.88
N VAL A 29 5.19 11.56 -22.92
CA VAL A 29 5.75 11.02 -21.67
C VAL A 29 6.09 9.53 -21.81
N ASP A 30 7.07 9.05 -21.04
CA ASP A 30 7.27 7.61 -20.82
C ASP A 30 6.03 7.04 -20.11
N PRO A 31 5.23 6.19 -20.79
CA PRO A 31 3.97 5.72 -20.23
C PRO A 31 4.14 4.90 -18.95
N GLN A 32 5.27 4.18 -18.83
CA GLN A 32 5.53 3.31 -17.71
C GLN A 32 5.91 4.11 -16.46
N ARG A 33 6.81 5.09 -16.60
CA ARG A 33 7.13 6.03 -15.51
C ARG A 33 5.90 6.81 -15.07
N ALA A 34 5.07 7.23 -16.03
CA ALA A 34 3.84 7.96 -15.74
C ALA A 34 2.81 7.09 -15.00
N LEU A 35 2.66 5.82 -15.40
CA LEU A 35 1.83 4.84 -14.69
C LEU A 35 2.29 4.65 -13.24
N VAL A 36 3.58 4.40 -13.01
CA VAL A 36 4.12 4.21 -11.65
C VAL A 36 3.88 5.45 -10.79
N ARG A 37 4.10 6.66 -11.34
CA ARG A 37 3.83 7.91 -10.63
C ARG A 37 2.34 8.03 -10.25
N ALA A 38 1.44 7.71 -11.17
CA ALA A 38 -0.01 7.77 -10.93
C ALA A 38 -0.47 6.74 -9.89
N LEU A 39 0.06 5.51 -9.94
CA LEU A 39 -0.23 4.45 -8.96
C LEU A 39 0.27 4.85 -7.57
N ARG A 40 1.48 5.42 -7.45
CA ARG A 40 2.00 5.90 -6.17
C ARG A 40 1.15 7.04 -5.61
N ALA A 41 0.73 7.99 -6.43
CA ALA A 41 -0.15 9.07 -5.97
C ALA A 41 -1.48 8.52 -5.42
N ARG A 42 -2.09 7.57 -6.15
CA ARG A 42 -3.33 6.90 -5.73
C ARG A 42 -3.14 6.08 -4.45
N ALA A 43 -2.07 5.31 -4.37
CA ALA A 43 -1.71 4.53 -3.20
C ALA A 43 -1.56 5.42 -1.95
N LEU A 44 -0.81 6.53 -2.04
CA LEU A 44 -0.63 7.44 -0.91
C LEU A 44 -1.96 8.05 -0.44
N ALA A 45 -2.82 8.47 -1.38
CA ALA A 45 -4.13 9.02 -1.04
C ALA A 45 -5.01 7.98 -0.32
N TRP A 46 -5.05 6.75 -0.83
CA TRP A 46 -5.82 5.68 -0.21
C TRP A 46 -5.26 5.29 1.16
N TYR A 47 -3.96 5.05 1.27
CA TYR A 47 -3.35 4.60 2.52
C TYR A 47 -3.49 5.63 3.65
N ARG A 48 -3.48 6.94 3.34
CA ARG A 48 -3.76 7.98 4.33
C ARG A 48 -5.13 7.80 4.96
N GLY A 49 -6.17 7.60 4.14
CA GLY A 49 -7.53 7.37 4.65
C GLY A 49 -7.65 6.07 5.45
N ARG A 50 -6.92 5.01 5.08
CA ARG A 50 -6.90 3.77 5.87
C ARG A 50 -6.18 3.94 7.20
N VAL A 51 -4.99 4.56 7.21
CA VAL A 51 -4.25 4.82 8.45
C VAL A 51 -5.07 5.68 9.40
N GLU A 52 -5.71 6.74 8.88
CA GLU A 52 -6.61 7.58 9.68
C GLU A 52 -7.72 6.77 10.35
N GLU A 53 -8.43 5.94 9.60
CA GLU A 53 -9.47 5.05 10.14
C GLU A 53 -8.93 4.15 11.25
N PHE A 54 -7.81 3.47 11.02
CA PHE A 54 -7.25 2.55 12.01
C PHE A 54 -6.68 3.27 13.24
N CYS A 55 -6.11 4.48 13.08
CA CYS A 55 -5.70 5.33 14.19
C CYS A 55 -6.91 5.74 15.05
N HIS A 56 -8.03 6.12 14.43
CA HIS A 56 -9.27 6.43 15.14
C HIS A 56 -9.82 5.22 15.90
N ARG A 57 -9.84 4.04 15.27
CA ARG A 57 -10.25 2.78 15.93
C ARG A 57 -9.35 2.39 17.09
N LEU A 58 -8.05 2.70 17.02
CA LEU A 58 -7.10 2.47 18.11
C LEU A 58 -7.18 3.55 19.21
N GLY A 59 -7.75 4.72 18.91
CA GLY A 59 -7.80 5.86 19.84
C GLY A 59 -6.49 6.62 19.96
N VAL A 60 -5.69 6.69 18.88
CA VAL A 60 -4.40 7.41 18.84
C VAL A 60 -4.40 8.52 17.80
N PRO A 61 -3.54 9.55 17.92
CA PRO A 61 -3.38 10.57 16.90
C PRO A 61 -2.99 9.98 15.54
N VAL A 62 -3.48 10.59 14.46
CA VAL A 62 -3.17 10.17 13.09
C VAL A 62 -1.68 10.38 12.82
N SER A 63 -0.99 9.30 12.42
CA SER A 63 0.43 9.31 12.11
C SER A 63 0.70 9.79 10.69
N ALA A 64 1.87 10.40 10.47
CA ALA A 64 2.31 10.75 9.13
C ALA A 64 2.47 9.48 8.26
N VAL A 65 2.01 9.54 7.01
CA VAL A 65 2.07 8.42 6.06
C VAL A 65 2.94 8.77 4.86
N SER A 66 3.87 7.88 4.53
CA SER A 66 4.71 7.97 3.34
C SER A 66 4.82 6.62 2.61
N LEU A 67 5.28 6.65 1.37
CA LEU A 67 5.47 5.44 0.57
C LEU A 67 6.90 4.91 0.68
N SER A 68 7.00 3.59 0.76
CA SER A 68 8.25 2.82 0.67
C SER A 68 8.33 2.09 -0.66
N SER A 69 9.56 1.76 -1.06
CA SER A 69 9.89 0.80 -2.13
C SER A 69 10.92 -0.23 -1.65
N ALA A 70 10.89 -0.56 -0.36
CA ALA A 70 11.76 -1.55 0.27
C ALA A 70 11.52 -2.95 -0.34
N ALA A 71 12.59 -3.71 -0.53
CA ALA A 71 12.52 -4.99 -1.24
C ALA A 71 11.95 -6.16 -0.41
N THR A 72 11.96 -6.05 0.92
CA THR A 72 11.72 -7.20 1.81
C THR A 72 10.47 -7.08 2.68
N ARG A 73 9.88 -5.88 2.78
CA ARG A 73 8.83 -5.56 3.74
C ARG A 73 7.67 -4.78 3.15
N TRP A 74 6.49 -4.99 3.71
CA TRP A 74 5.26 -4.34 3.29
C TRP A 74 5.01 -3.01 4.00
N GLY A 75 5.48 -2.87 5.22
CA GLY A 75 5.39 -1.62 5.98
C GLY A 75 6.57 -1.41 6.91
N SER A 76 6.52 -0.31 7.65
CA SER A 76 7.35 -0.04 8.82
C SER A 76 6.80 1.17 9.57
N CYS A 77 6.91 1.17 10.89
CA CYS A 77 6.50 2.27 11.75
C CYS A 77 7.69 2.75 12.59
N SER A 78 7.81 4.07 12.76
CA SER A 78 8.73 4.64 13.75
C SER A 78 8.17 5.90 14.37
N THR A 79 8.57 6.16 15.62
CA THR A 79 8.21 7.39 16.35
C THR A 79 8.70 8.67 15.68
N ARG A 80 9.73 8.60 14.83
CA ARG A 80 10.31 9.77 14.14
C ARG A 80 9.63 10.06 12.80
N SER A 81 9.42 9.04 11.98
CA SER A 81 8.99 9.20 10.58
C SER A 81 7.54 8.83 10.31
N GLY A 82 6.82 8.35 11.33
CA GLY A 82 5.50 7.78 11.18
C GLY A 82 5.51 6.45 10.43
N ILE A 83 4.39 6.17 9.76
CA ILE A 83 4.12 4.93 9.04
C ILE A 83 4.61 5.04 7.59
N ARG A 84 5.32 4.02 7.13
CA ARG A 84 5.72 3.87 5.72
C ARG A 84 5.12 2.60 5.16
N LEU A 85 4.40 2.70 4.05
CA LEU A 85 3.75 1.56 3.39
C LEU A 85 4.31 1.34 1.99
N HIS A 86 4.55 0.08 1.63
CA HIS A 86 5.07 -0.25 0.32
C HIS A 86 4.04 0.09 -0.76
N TRP A 87 4.43 0.86 -1.77
CA TRP A 87 3.47 1.38 -2.76
C TRP A 87 2.75 0.28 -3.54
N ARG A 88 3.35 -0.92 -3.67
CA ARG A 88 2.75 -2.05 -4.39
C ARG A 88 1.60 -2.76 -3.68
N LEU A 89 1.31 -2.43 -2.42
CA LEU A 89 0.09 -2.90 -1.76
C LEU A 89 -1.17 -2.55 -2.59
N ILE A 90 -1.11 -1.52 -3.43
CA ILE A 90 -2.18 -1.08 -4.33
C ILE A 90 -2.63 -2.14 -5.34
N HIS A 91 -1.83 -3.19 -5.55
CA HIS A 91 -2.16 -4.31 -6.42
C HIS A 91 -2.81 -5.48 -5.68
N LEU A 92 -2.86 -5.43 -4.34
CA LEU A 92 -3.46 -6.46 -3.51
C LEU A 92 -4.92 -6.13 -3.23
N GLU A 93 -5.66 -7.14 -2.77
CA GLU A 93 -7.04 -6.96 -2.31
C GLU A 93 -7.10 -5.93 -1.16
N PRO A 94 -8.17 -5.10 -1.09
CA PRO A 94 -8.33 -4.09 -0.04
C PRO A 94 -8.15 -4.63 1.38
N ALA A 95 -8.63 -5.84 1.66
CA ALA A 95 -8.49 -6.50 2.96
C ALA A 95 -7.02 -6.74 3.35
N LEU A 96 -6.15 -7.07 2.39
CA LEU A 96 -4.72 -7.25 2.65
C LEU A 96 -4.00 -5.92 2.88
N ILE A 97 -4.44 -4.85 2.21
CA ILE A 97 -3.95 -3.48 2.47
C ILE A 97 -4.31 -3.09 3.91
N ASP A 98 -5.56 -3.34 4.31
CA ASP A 98 -6.08 -3.03 5.64
C ASP A 98 -5.36 -3.81 6.73
N TYR A 99 -5.05 -5.09 6.48
CA TYR A 99 -4.24 -5.88 7.41
C TYR A 99 -2.86 -5.26 7.64
N VAL A 100 -2.14 -4.89 6.57
CA VAL A 100 -0.82 -4.27 6.70
C VAL A 100 -0.93 -2.90 7.40
N VAL A 101 -1.95 -2.10 7.08
CA VAL A 101 -2.20 -0.84 7.78
C VAL A 101 -2.47 -1.06 9.27
N ALA A 102 -3.29 -2.04 9.63
CA ALA A 102 -3.60 -2.38 11.01
C ALA A 102 -2.32 -2.80 11.79
N HIS A 103 -1.46 -3.59 11.15
CA HIS A 103 -0.16 -3.98 11.69
C HIS A 103 0.73 -2.77 11.98
N GLU A 104 0.88 -1.85 11.00
CA GLU A 104 1.69 -0.65 11.20
C GLU A 104 1.11 0.33 12.23
N VAL A 105 -0.22 0.43 12.31
CA VAL A 105 -0.89 1.25 13.32
C VAL A 105 -0.75 0.64 14.71
N ALA A 106 -0.79 -0.70 14.84
CA ALA A 106 -0.55 -1.37 16.12
C ALA A 106 0.85 -1.04 16.68
N HIS A 107 1.84 -0.82 15.81
CA HIS A 107 3.16 -0.38 16.25
C HIS A 107 3.16 0.97 16.98
N LEU A 108 2.19 1.86 16.73
CA LEU A 108 2.06 3.11 17.48
C LEU A 108 1.79 2.90 18.97
N ALA A 109 1.19 1.76 19.35
CA ALA A 109 0.97 1.36 20.74
C ALA A 109 2.08 0.45 21.27
N GLU A 110 2.59 -0.47 20.46
CA GLU A 110 3.57 -1.49 20.87
C GLU A 110 4.64 -1.69 19.78
N MET A 111 5.86 -1.19 19.99
CA MET A 111 6.93 -1.14 18.97
C MET A 111 7.63 -2.49 18.70
N ASN A 112 7.22 -3.57 19.37
CA ASN A 112 7.80 -4.91 19.20
C ASN A 112 6.66 -5.93 19.02
N HIS A 113 6.92 -7.04 18.34
CA HIS A 113 5.92 -8.11 18.08
C HIS A 113 5.63 -9.01 19.29
N SER A 114 5.58 -8.43 20.49
CA SER A 114 5.18 -9.15 21.71
C SER A 114 3.71 -9.62 21.64
N PRO A 115 3.27 -10.49 22.57
CA PRO A 115 1.86 -10.83 22.68
C PRO A 115 0.93 -9.61 22.83
N ARG A 116 1.42 -8.51 23.44
CA ARG A 116 0.67 -7.26 23.56
C ARG A 116 0.42 -6.60 22.20
N PHE A 117 1.42 -6.58 21.34
CA PHE A 117 1.27 -6.10 19.96
C PHE A 117 0.23 -6.91 19.20
N TRP A 118 0.32 -8.25 19.26
CA TRP A 118 -0.64 -9.09 18.55
C TRP A 118 -2.07 -8.96 19.08
N ALA A 119 -2.25 -8.70 20.38
CA ALA A 119 -3.57 -8.36 20.93
C ALA A 119 -4.12 -7.03 20.40
N VAL A 120 -3.25 -6.04 20.10
CA VAL A 120 -3.66 -4.80 19.43
C VAL A 120 -4.04 -5.07 17.98
N VAL A 121 -3.23 -5.85 17.25
CA VAL A 121 -3.54 -6.24 15.86
C VAL A 121 -4.88 -6.97 15.80
N GLU A 122 -5.13 -7.95 16.67
CA GLU A 122 -6.38 -8.70 16.72
C GLU A 122 -7.60 -7.81 17.02
N ARG A 123 -7.46 -6.82 17.90
CA ARG A 123 -8.52 -5.84 18.15
C ARG A 123 -8.83 -4.97 16.93
N LEU A 124 -7.81 -4.61 16.15
CA LEU A 124 -7.97 -3.80 14.93
C LEU A 124 -8.42 -4.63 13.73
N TYR A 125 -7.98 -5.88 13.65
CA TYR A 125 -8.22 -6.78 12.52
C TYR A 125 -8.33 -8.22 13.07
N PRO A 126 -9.53 -8.69 13.43
CA PRO A 126 -9.70 -10.00 14.07
C PRO A 126 -9.15 -11.19 13.26
N ASP A 127 -9.37 -11.19 11.94
CA ASP A 127 -8.94 -12.28 11.03
C ASP A 127 -7.48 -12.12 10.55
N TRP A 128 -6.60 -11.58 11.40
CA TRP A 128 -5.25 -11.21 10.99
C TRP A 128 -4.38 -12.42 10.63
N ARG A 129 -4.67 -13.60 11.18
CA ARG A 129 -3.90 -14.83 10.90
C ARG A 129 -4.13 -15.30 9.47
N GLU A 130 -5.38 -15.26 9.04
CA GLU A 130 -5.83 -15.57 7.69
C GLU A 130 -5.26 -14.54 6.71
N ALA A 131 -5.39 -13.25 7.04
CA ALA A 131 -4.86 -12.16 6.22
C ALA A 131 -3.34 -12.25 6.06
N ARG A 132 -2.60 -12.56 7.13
CA ARG A 132 -1.16 -12.82 7.12
C ARG A 132 -0.78 -13.97 6.19
N ALA A 133 -1.49 -15.09 6.28
CA ALA A 133 -1.26 -16.22 5.41
C ALA A 133 -1.56 -15.88 3.94
N ALA A 134 -2.63 -15.13 3.68
CA ALA A 134 -3.02 -14.67 2.35
C ALA A 134 -2.02 -13.66 1.77
N LEU A 135 -1.51 -12.71 2.57
CA LEU A 135 -0.51 -11.73 2.16
C LEU A 135 0.77 -12.40 1.62
N ARG A 136 1.24 -13.46 2.30
CA ARG A 136 2.41 -14.25 1.86
C ARG A 136 2.19 -14.89 0.49
N ARG A 137 0.97 -15.37 0.21
CA ARG A 137 0.64 -15.97 -1.10
C ARG A 137 0.48 -14.91 -2.19
N ALA A 138 -0.16 -13.79 -1.86
CA ALA A 138 -0.42 -12.71 -2.80
C ALA A 138 0.83 -11.93 -3.21
N ALA A 139 1.89 -11.94 -2.39
CA ALA A 139 3.17 -11.35 -2.75
C ALA A 139 3.75 -11.90 -4.07
N ALA A 140 3.49 -13.17 -4.39
CA ALA A 140 3.94 -13.82 -5.61
C ALA A 140 3.09 -13.48 -6.86
N THR A 141 1.92 -12.83 -6.68
CA THR A 141 0.98 -12.54 -7.78
C THR A 141 1.07 -11.10 -8.29
N LEU A 142 1.99 -10.30 -7.75
CA LEU A 142 2.15 -8.90 -8.15
C LEU A 142 2.52 -8.77 -9.64
N PRO A 143 1.95 -7.79 -10.36
CA PRO A 143 2.29 -7.55 -11.75
C PRO A 143 3.73 -7.04 -11.89
N VAL A 144 4.49 -7.57 -12.84
CA VAL A 144 5.84 -7.08 -13.17
C VAL A 144 5.73 -5.70 -13.83
N ILE A 145 6.50 -4.73 -13.32
CA ILE A 145 6.59 -3.36 -13.84
C ILE A 145 8.08 -3.05 -14.05
N ALA A 146 8.57 -3.35 -15.26
CA ALA A 146 9.96 -3.34 -15.73
C ALA A 146 10.86 -2.10 -15.46
N THR A 147 10.35 -1.03 -14.83
CA THR A 147 11.11 0.19 -14.49
C THR A 147 11.78 0.14 -13.13
N ALA A 148 11.45 -0.83 -12.28
CA ALA A 148 12.02 -0.93 -10.94
C ALA A 148 13.06 -2.05 -10.88
N ALA A 149 14.33 -1.72 -10.67
CA ALA A 149 15.35 -2.69 -10.25
C ALA A 149 14.92 -3.51 -8.99
N ALA A 150 13.89 -3.04 -8.26
CA ALA A 150 13.28 -3.66 -7.10
C ALA A 150 12.21 -4.74 -7.40
N ASP A 151 11.92 -5.07 -8.66
CA ASP A 151 10.86 -6.03 -9.03
C ASP A 151 11.15 -7.49 -8.62
N ARG A 152 12.36 -7.77 -8.12
CA ARG A 152 12.80 -9.09 -7.66
C ARG A 152 12.82 -9.26 -6.14
N GLY A 153 12.27 -8.29 -5.39
CA GLY A 153 12.17 -8.40 -3.94
C GLY A 153 11.24 -9.54 -3.54
N ARG A 154 11.78 -10.55 -2.86
CA ARG A 154 10.94 -11.47 -2.06
C ARG A 154 10.46 -10.68 -0.85
N PHE A 155 9.17 -10.35 -0.80
CA PHE A 155 8.54 -9.87 0.43
C PHE A 155 8.62 -11.03 1.44
N ALA A 156 9.60 -10.95 2.33
CA ALA A 156 9.93 -12.01 3.27
C ALA A 156 9.25 -11.80 4.62
N SER A 157 8.84 -10.57 4.92
CA SER A 157 8.33 -10.17 6.22
C SER A 157 7.30 -9.04 6.11
N GLU A 158 6.44 -8.94 7.12
CA GLU A 158 5.64 -7.73 7.34
C GLU A 158 6.55 -6.53 7.70
N ASP A 159 7.73 -6.80 8.27
CA ASP A 159 8.74 -5.83 8.78
C ASP A 159 10.17 -5.98 8.26
#